data_AF-A0A969BY65-F1
#
_entry.id   AF-A0A969BY65-F1
#
_cell.length_a   1.000
_cell.length_b   1.000
_cell.length_c   1.000
_cell.angle_alpha   90.00
_cell.angle_beta   90.00
_cell.angle_gamma   90.00
#
_symmetry.space_group_name_H-M   'P 1'
#
loop_
_entity.id
_entity.type
_entity.pdbx_description
1 polymer ?
#
loop_
_entity_poly.entity_id
_entity_poly.type
_entity_poly.pdbx_seq_one_letter_code
_entity_poly.pdbx_strand_id
1 'polypeptide(L)'
;MAHVFGGLKVGFQEERFYAPQGLYSLARIYEKTIEVFFSRRYNSPFHVKLKHDDIEIEVVVIGDLDKDYKTSKLPMRQYIFSWVNGTKTIEHGTHVRGLQNALKAANWNPEMILIHVIMHDPIFAGPTGTKLDVPHVTKVVRTALKDLLCTHRERDKIRS
;
A
#
# COMPACT_ATOMS: atom_id res chain seq x y z
N MET A 1 2.47 -12.14 8.76
CA MET A 1 2.46 -13.13 7.67
C MET A 1 1.07 -13.43 7.14
N ALA A 2 0.08 -13.80 7.96
CA ALA A 2 -1.28 -14.13 7.48
C ALA A 2 -1.94 -13.06 6.59
N HIS A 3 -1.67 -11.77 6.86
CA HIS A 3 -2.17 -10.66 6.03
C HIS A 3 -1.41 -10.43 4.72
N VAL A 4 -0.15 -10.83 4.65
CA VAL A 4 0.70 -10.61 3.46
C VAL A 4 0.45 -11.70 2.41
N PHE A 5 -0.06 -12.86 2.83
CA PHE A 5 -0.55 -13.89 1.93
C PHE A 5 -2.03 -14.15 2.24
N GLY A 6 -2.90 -13.28 1.74
CA GLY A 6 -4.34 -13.38 1.97
C GLY A 6 -4.87 -14.77 1.62
N GLY A 7 -5.54 -15.41 2.58
CA GLY A 7 -6.04 -16.78 2.46
C GLY A 7 -5.15 -17.87 3.08
N LEU A 8 -3.92 -17.54 3.47
CA LEU A 8 -3.04 -18.48 4.18
C LEU A 8 -3.48 -18.65 5.64
N LYS A 9 -3.62 -19.89 6.09
CA LYS A 9 -3.78 -20.24 7.50
C LYS A 9 -2.40 -20.45 8.11
N VAL A 10 -2.02 -19.61 9.06
CA VAL A 10 -0.71 -19.66 9.72
C VAL A 10 -0.92 -20.13 11.15
N GLY A 11 -0.30 -21.23 11.53
CA GLY A 11 -0.22 -21.69 12.91
C GLY A 11 1.03 -21.15 13.59
N PHE A 12 0.90 -20.71 14.84
CA PHE A 12 2.05 -20.43 15.71
C PHE A 12 1.72 -20.95 17.10
N GLN A 13 2.42 -22.02 17.52
CA GLN A 13 2.07 -22.78 18.72
C GLN A 13 0.59 -23.23 18.67
N GLU A 14 -0.21 -22.87 19.67
CA GLU A 14 -1.64 -23.21 19.76
C GLU A 14 -2.53 -22.20 19.01
N GLU A 15 -1.98 -21.08 18.55
CA GLU A 15 -2.72 -20.03 17.88
C GLU A 15 -2.83 -20.27 16.36
N ARG A 16 -3.96 -19.84 15.80
CA ARG A 16 -4.23 -19.89 14.36
C ARG A 16 -4.60 -18.50 13.85
N PHE A 17 -3.82 -18.03 12.90
CA PHE A 17 -4.02 -16.73 12.24
C PHE A 17 -4.56 -16.95 10.84
N TYR A 18 -5.62 -16.23 10.50
CA TYR A 18 -6.25 -16.29 9.18
C TYR A 18 -6.77 -14.89 8.79
N ALA A 19 -6.27 -14.37 7.68
CA ALA A 19 -6.65 -13.05 7.17
C ALA A 19 -7.00 -13.14 5.68
N PRO A 20 -8.23 -13.57 5.33
CA PRO A 20 -8.63 -13.74 3.93
C PRO A 20 -8.64 -12.44 3.12
N GLN A 21 -8.82 -11.30 3.81
CA GLN A 21 -8.82 -9.96 3.19
C GLN A 21 -7.41 -9.37 3.03
N GLY A 22 -6.36 -10.15 3.32
CA GLY A 22 -4.97 -9.75 3.05
C GLY A 22 -4.57 -8.42 3.69
N LEU A 23 -4.02 -7.52 2.86
CA LEU A 23 -3.57 -6.20 3.30
C LEU A 23 -4.72 -5.31 3.75
N TYR A 24 -5.94 -5.52 3.25
CA TYR A 24 -7.08 -4.69 3.64
C TYR A 24 -7.38 -4.82 5.13
N SER A 25 -7.46 -6.03 5.65
CA SER A 25 -7.67 -6.22 7.10
C SER A 25 -6.48 -5.74 7.93
N LEU A 26 -5.25 -5.82 7.41
CA LEU A 26 -4.07 -5.24 8.07
C LEU A 26 -4.15 -3.71 8.15
N ALA A 27 -4.56 -3.05 7.07
CA ALA A 27 -4.74 -1.61 7.04
C ALA A 27 -5.78 -1.16 8.06
N ARG A 28 -6.91 -1.91 8.19
CA ARG A 28 -7.94 -1.64 9.21
C ARG A 28 -7.43 -1.84 10.64
N ILE A 29 -6.49 -2.75 10.87
CA ILE A 29 -5.82 -2.90 12.17
C ILE A 29 -4.93 -1.67 12.42
N TYR A 30 -4.08 -1.29 11.46
CA TYR A 30 -3.23 -0.12 11.62
C TYR A 30 -4.02 1.17 11.81
N GLU A 31 -5.11 1.36 11.10
CA GLU A 31 -6.01 2.51 11.28
C GLU A 31 -6.53 2.62 12.71
N LYS A 32 -6.87 1.49 13.34
CA LYS A 32 -7.30 1.43 14.76
C LYS A 32 -6.14 1.66 15.72
N THR A 33 -4.99 1.02 15.48
CA THR A 33 -3.85 1.07 16.41
C THR A 33 -3.10 2.39 16.34
N ILE A 34 -3.06 3.01 15.16
CA ILE A 34 -2.33 4.25 14.98
C ILE A 34 -3.09 5.41 15.63
N GLU A 35 -4.41 5.35 15.92
CA GLU A 35 -5.23 6.36 16.65
C GLU A 35 -4.98 7.85 16.31
N VAL A 36 -4.31 8.13 15.19
CA VAL A 36 -3.62 9.40 14.96
C VAL A 36 -4.05 9.94 13.60
N PHE A 37 -4.90 10.95 13.65
CA PHE A 37 -5.11 11.97 12.62
C PHE A 37 -5.70 11.58 11.27
N PHE A 38 -6.23 10.37 11.07
CA PHE A 38 -7.09 10.13 9.90
C PHE A 38 -8.22 11.12 9.91
N SER A 39 -8.12 12.11 9.03
CA SER A 39 -9.18 13.08 8.87
C SER A 39 -10.38 12.25 8.41
N ARG A 40 -11.41 12.16 9.26
CA ARG A 40 -12.68 11.47 8.93
C ARG A 40 -13.37 12.08 7.69
N ARG A 41 -12.75 13.09 7.10
CA ARG A 41 -13.13 13.77 5.89
C ARG A 41 -12.62 12.96 4.70
N TYR A 42 -13.54 12.15 4.20
CA TYR A 42 -13.64 11.74 2.80
C TYR A 42 -12.49 10.85 2.30
N ASN A 43 -12.76 9.54 2.19
CA ASN A 43 -12.53 8.70 1.01
C ASN A 43 -12.76 7.23 1.39
N SER A 44 -13.37 6.46 0.50
CA SER A 44 -13.43 5.02 0.68
C SER A 44 -12.02 4.44 0.49
N PRO A 45 -11.55 3.51 1.34
CA PRO A 45 -10.26 2.88 1.12
C PRO A 45 -10.17 2.29 -0.29
N PHE A 46 -9.10 2.59 -1.01
CA PHE A 46 -8.80 1.90 -2.25
C PHE A 46 -8.09 0.59 -1.91
N HIS A 47 -8.65 -0.53 -2.34
CA HIS A 47 -8.02 -1.84 -2.24
C HIS A 47 -8.12 -2.55 -3.58
N VAL A 48 -6.99 -3.07 -4.05
CA VAL A 48 -6.95 -3.91 -5.23
C VAL A 48 -5.92 -5.01 -5.05
N LYS A 49 -6.26 -6.20 -5.56
CA LYS A 49 -5.33 -7.29 -5.79
C LYS A 49 -5.43 -7.67 -7.26
N LEU A 50 -4.31 -7.64 -7.97
CA LEU A 50 -4.26 -7.92 -9.41
C LEU A 50 -2.93 -8.60 -9.78
N LYS A 51 -2.89 -9.15 -10.99
CA LYS A 51 -1.66 -9.59 -11.64
C LYS A 51 -1.44 -8.74 -12.88
N HIS A 52 -0.23 -8.24 -13.07
CA HIS A 52 0.18 -7.52 -14.28
C HIS A 52 1.55 -8.05 -14.69
N ASP A 53 1.66 -8.49 -15.93
CA ASP A 53 2.79 -9.30 -16.40
C ASP A 53 2.98 -10.54 -15.48
N ASP A 54 4.19 -10.73 -14.96
CA ASP A 54 4.57 -11.80 -14.04
C ASP A 54 4.55 -11.38 -12.55
N ILE A 55 4.05 -10.17 -12.25
CA ILE A 55 4.04 -9.60 -10.90
C ILE A 55 2.60 -9.57 -10.34
N GLU A 56 2.40 -10.19 -9.18
CA GLU A 56 1.17 -9.98 -8.41
C GLU A 56 1.33 -8.76 -7.51
N ILE A 57 0.30 -7.93 -7.46
CA ILE A 57 0.30 -6.65 -6.76
C ILE A 57 -0.95 -6.60 -5.88
N GLU A 58 -0.75 -6.41 -4.58
CA GLU A 58 -1.81 -6.05 -3.64
C GLU A 58 -1.51 -4.67 -3.05
N VAL A 59 -2.48 -3.77 -3.12
CA VAL A 59 -2.34 -2.38 -2.66
C VAL A 59 -3.56 -1.97 -1.85
N VAL A 60 -3.32 -1.30 -0.73
CA VAL A 60 -4.33 -0.57 0.04
C VAL A 60 -3.87 0.88 0.23
N VAL A 61 -4.78 1.81 -0.03
CA VAL A 61 -4.54 3.26 0.12
C VAL A 61 -5.70 3.87 0.92
N ILE A 62 -5.37 4.65 1.96
CA ILE A 62 -6.34 5.23 2.90
C ILE A 62 -6.05 6.72 3.14
N GLY A 63 -7.13 7.51 3.23
CA GLY A 63 -7.09 8.92 3.59
C GLY A 63 -6.59 9.81 2.47
N ASP A 64 -6.61 11.13 2.68
CA ASP A 64 -5.93 12.10 1.83
C ASP A 64 -5.41 13.25 2.71
N LEU A 65 -4.10 13.44 2.68
CA LEU A 65 -3.42 14.52 3.36
C LEU A 65 -3.73 15.82 2.63
N ASP A 66 -4.64 16.60 3.21
CA ASP A 66 -5.06 17.90 2.69
C ASP A 66 -3.85 18.84 2.48
N LYS A 67 -3.89 19.62 1.38
CA LYS A 67 -2.90 20.66 1.05
C LYS A 67 -3.12 21.95 1.84
N ASP A 68 -4.29 22.17 2.43
CA ASP A 68 -4.60 23.35 3.25
C ASP A 68 -4.09 23.27 4.71
N TYR A 69 -3.12 22.39 4.95
CA TYR A 69 -2.52 22.05 6.26
C TYR A 69 -1.81 23.19 6.99
N LYS A 70 -1.75 24.41 6.45
CA LYS A 70 -1.10 25.58 7.09
C LYS A 70 -1.69 25.94 8.45
N THR A 71 -2.85 25.40 8.81
CA THR A 71 -3.56 25.66 10.08
C THR A 71 -3.52 24.50 11.09
N SER A 72 -2.99 23.32 10.71
CA SER A 72 -2.90 22.16 11.60
C SER A 72 -1.64 22.23 12.47
N LYS A 73 -1.80 22.17 13.80
CA LYS A 73 -0.72 22.20 14.79
C LYS A 73 0.07 20.88 14.92
N LEU A 74 -0.27 19.84 14.15
CA LEU A 74 0.31 18.50 14.29
C LEU A 74 1.00 18.05 13.00
N PRO A 75 2.20 17.44 13.08
CA PRO A 75 2.91 16.97 11.90
C PRO A 75 2.17 15.79 11.28
N MET A 76 1.51 16.00 10.15
CA MET A 76 0.94 14.89 9.39
C MET A 76 2.06 14.08 8.75
N ARG A 77 2.04 12.76 8.94
CA ARG A 77 3.01 11.82 8.39
C ARG A 77 2.30 10.83 7.48
N GLN A 78 2.85 10.61 6.30
CA GLN A 78 2.45 9.51 5.44
C GLN A 78 3.05 8.21 5.98
N TYR A 79 2.21 7.20 6.20
CA TYR A 79 2.62 5.87 6.63
C TYR A 79 2.71 4.93 5.43
N ILE A 80 3.91 4.43 5.15
CA ILE A 80 4.14 3.47 4.06
C ILE A 80 4.59 2.14 4.65
N PHE A 81 3.85 1.08 4.36
CA PHE A 81 4.25 -0.29 4.65
C PHE A 81 4.38 -1.05 3.34
N SER A 82 5.49 -1.76 3.19
CA SER A 82 5.78 -2.41 1.91
C SER A 82 6.45 -3.76 2.10
N TRP A 83 6.10 -4.71 1.24
CA TRP A 83 6.62 -6.07 1.23
C TRP A 83 6.94 -6.55 -0.20
N VAL A 84 7.89 -7.48 -0.28
CA VAL A 84 8.20 -8.26 -1.49
C VAL A 84 8.30 -9.72 -1.07
N ASN A 85 7.51 -10.61 -1.69
CA ASN A 85 7.52 -12.05 -1.37
C ASN A 85 7.39 -12.37 0.14
N GLY A 86 6.64 -11.57 0.89
CA GLY A 86 6.48 -11.74 2.35
C GLY A 86 7.52 -10.99 3.20
N THR A 87 8.63 -10.57 2.62
CA THR A 87 9.70 -9.82 3.29
C THR A 87 9.39 -8.33 3.34
N LYS A 88 9.45 -7.73 4.54
CA LYS A 88 9.20 -6.30 4.72
C LYS A 88 10.36 -5.49 4.15
N THR A 89 10.07 -4.55 3.25
CA THR A 89 11.06 -3.62 2.70
C THR A 89 11.02 -2.30 3.46
N ILE A 90 11.85 -2.16 4.50
CA ILE A 90 11.90 -0.98 5.38
C ILE A 90 12.33 0.29 4.62
N GLU A 91 13.28 0.13 3.69
CA GLU A 91 13.79 1.19 2.82
C GLU A 91 13.00 1.28 1.49
N HIS A 92 11.86 0.59 1.42
CA HIS A 92 10.94 0.60 0.30
C HIS A 92 11.59 0.08 -0.99
N GLY A 93 11.48 0.78 -2.11
CA GLY A 93 12.08 0.34 -3.37
C GLY A 93 11.29 0.71 -4.60
N THR A 94 11.60 0.01 -5.68
CA THR A 94 11.05 0.23 -7.03
C THR A 94 9.53 0.03 -7.11
N HIS A 95 8.96 -0.90 -6.34
CA HIS A 95 7.51 -1.11 -6.20
C HIS A 95 6.79 0.09 -5.57
N VAL A 96 7.30 0.58 -4.43
CA VAL A 96 6.74 1.76 -3.75
C VAL A 96 6.86 3.00 -4.66
N ARG A 97 7.99 3.18 -5.34
CA ARG A 97 8.19 4.28 -6.30
C ARG A 97 7.17 4.22 -7.45
N GLY A 98 6.87 3.03 -7.97
CA GLY A 98 5.84 2.82 -8.99
C GLY A 98 4.45 3.25 -8.52
N LEU A 99 4.06 2.85 -7.31
CA LEU A 99 2.80 3.26 -6.70
C LEU A 99 2.75 4.77 -6.42
N GLN A 100 3.80 5.37 -5.89
CA GLN A 100 3.86 6.82 -5.67
C GLN A 100 3.71 7.61 -6.99
N ASN A 101 4.30 7.12 -8.09
CA ASN A 101 4.09 7.71 -9.42
C ASN A 101 2.63 7.62 -9.89
N ALA A 102 1.93 6.51 -9.60
CA ALA A 102 0.52 6.34 -9.92
C ALA A 102 -0.37 7.25 -9.05
N LEU A 103 -0.11 7.35 -7.74
CA LEU A 103 -0.80 8.26 -6.82
C LEU A 103 -0.63 9.73 -7.22
N LYS A 104 0.59 10.12 -7.63
CA LYS A 104 0.85 11.46 -8.19
C LYS A 104 0.00 11.74 -9.43
N ALA A 105 -0.15 10.77 -10.33
CA ALA A 105 -0.99 10.91 -11.52
C ALA A 105 -2.48 11.05 -11.18
N ALA A 106 -2.94 10.40 -10.10
CA ALA A 106 -4.30 10.55 -9.58
C ALA A 106 -4.50 11.82 -8.73
N ASN A 107 -3.45 12.64 -8.53
CA ASN A 107 -3.43 13.76 -7.59
C ASN A 107 -3.99 13.37 -6.21
N TRP A 108 -3.49 12.25 -5.68
CA TRP A 108 -3.86 11.71 -4.38
C TRP A 108 -2.64 11.67 -3.47
N ASN A 109 -2.73 12.27 -2.28
CA ASN A 109 -1.67 12.27 -1.29
C ASN A 109 -2.11 11.48 -0.04
N PRO A 110 -2.15 10.14 -0.09
CA PRO A 110 -2.79 9.36 0.96
C PRO A 110 -2.03 9.43 2.28
N GLU A 111 -2.78 9.25 3.36
CA GLU A 111 -2.26 9.20 4.72
C GLU A 111 -1.57 7.86 5.00
N MET A 112 -2.10 6.77 4.46
CA MET A 112 -1.55 5.43 4.62
C MET A 112 -1.51 4.66 3.30
N ILE A 113 -0.40 3.96 3.08
CA ILE A 113 -0.13 3.12 1.92
C ILE A 113 0.37 1.76 2.41
N LEU A 114 -0.27 0.69 1.96
CA LEU A 114 0.25 -0.67 2.06
C LEU A 114 0.42 -1.21 0.64
N ILE A 115 1.59 -1.78 0.34
CA ILE A 115 1.85 -2.44 -0.95
C ILE A 115 2.63 -3.74 -0.74
N HIS A 116 2.16 -4.81 -1.36
CA HIS A 116 2.88 -6.06 -1.45
C HIS A 116 2.98 -6.49 -2.90
N VAL A 117 4.19 -6.88 -3.30
CA VAL A 117 4.43 -7.48 -4.61
C VAL A 117 4.94 -8.91 -4.45
N ILE A 118 4.47 -9.81 -5.32
CA ILE A 118 4.99 -11.18 -5.46
C ILE A 118 5.59 -11.29 -6.86
N MET A 119 6.84 -11.73 -6.94
CA MET A 119 7.60 -11.87 -8.19
C MET A 119 8.64 -12.99 -8.09
N HIS A 120 9.07 -13.52 -9.24
CA HIS A 120 10.02 -14.64 -9.30
C HIS A 120 11.44 -14.27 -8.85
N ASP A 121 12.03 -13.21 -9.42
CA ASP A 121 13.45 -12.87 -9.23
C ASP A 121 13.64 -11.47 -8.60
N PRO A 122 13.32 -11.28 -7.30
CA PRO A 122 13.53 -10.00 -6.65
C PRO A 122 15.03 -9.73 -6.44
N ILE A 123 15.49 -8.56 -6.88
CA ILE A 123 16.84 -8.05 -6.59
C ILE A 123 16.71 -6.95 -5.55
N PHE A 124 17.49 -7.04 -4.47
CA PHE A 124 17.50 -6.04 -3.40
C PHE A 124 18.80 -5.25 -3.38
N ALA A 125 18.71 -3.99 -2.94
CA ALA A 125 19.90 -3.18 -2.69
C ALA A 125 20.55 -3.64 -1.38
N GLY A 126 21.72 -4.27 -1.49
CA GLY A 126 22.49 -4.75 -0.35
C GLY A 126 21.99 -6.08 0.25
N PRO A 127 22.73 -6.64 1.22
CA PRO A 127 22.50 -8.00 1.73
C PRO A 127 21.28 -8.12 2.66
N THR A 128 20.72 -7.01 3.12
CA THR A 128 19.66 -6.98 4.15
C THR A 128 18.25 -7.17 3.58
N GLY A 129 18.07 -7.12 2.25
CA GLY A 129 16.76 -7.27 1.63
C GLY A 129 15.77 -6.15 1.96
N THR A 130 16.24 -4.99 2.45
CA THR A 130 15.38 -3.90 2.95
C THR A 130 14.82 -3.03 1.83
N LYS A 131 15.39 -3.09 0.62
CA LYS A 131 15.02 -2.23 -0.50
C LYS A 131 14.97 -2.99 -1.83
N LEU A 132 13.82 -3.01 -2.50
CA LEU A 132 13.70 -3.62 -3.83
C LEU A 132 14.35 -2.75 -4.91
N ASP A 133 15.24 -3.31 -5.70
CA ASP A 133 16.01 -2.61 -6.74
C ASP A 133 15.92 -3.33 -8.10
N VAL A 134 14.71 -3.42 -8.62
CA VAL A 134 14.42 -3.98 -9.94
C VAL A 134 13.78 -2.89 -10.80
N PRO A 135 14.52 -2.19 -11.68
CA PRO A 135 14.04 -0.96 -12.34
C PRO A 135 12.71 -1.09 -13.09
N HIS A 136 12.47 -2.24 -13.75
CA HIS A 136 11.23 -2.44 -14.52
C HIS A 136 9.98 -2.46 -13.63
N VAL A 137 10.10 -2.84 -12.34
CA VAL A 137 8.97 -2.93 -11.40
C VAL A 137 8.31 -1.57 -11.20
N THR A 138 9.08 -0.48 -11.23
CA THR A 138 8.50 0.87 -11.15
C THR A 138 7.53 1.15 -12.30
N LYS A 139 7.84 0.70 -13.52
CA LYS A 139 6.97 0.87 -14.69
C LYS A 139 5.74 -0.04 -14.58
N VAL A 140 5.94 -1.32 -14.26
CA VAL A 140 4.87 -2.32 -14.12
C VAL A 140 3.82 -1.87 -13.10
N VAL A 141 4.25 -1.53 -11.88
CA VAL A 141 3.34 -1.10 -10.80
C VAL A 141 2.61 0.19 -11.18
N ARG A 142 3.32 1.16 -11.79
CA ARG A 142 2.68 2.41 -12.23
C ARG A 142 1.60 2.14 -13.27
N THR A 143 1.92 1.37 -14.31
CA THR A 143 0.98 1.07 -15.40
C THR A 143 -0.25 0.33 -14.88
N ALA A 144 -0.05 -0.67 -14.02
CA ALA A 144 -1.14 -1.47 -13.48
C ALA A 144 -2.13 -0.68 -12.61
N LEU A 145 -1.65 0.35 -11.89
CA LEU A 145 -2.44 1.04 -10.87
C LEU A 145 -2.95 2.43 -11.30
N LYS A 146 -2.32 3.08 -12.28
CA LYS A 146 -2.62 4.48 -12.64
C LYS A 146 -4.11 4.71 -12.88
N ASP A 147 -4.70 4.00 -13.82
CA ASP A 147 -6.08 4.27 -14.25
C ASP A 147 -7.10 3.85 -13.20
N LEU A 148 -6.79 2.79 -12.43
CA LEU A 148 -7.60 2.33 -11.30
C LEU A 148 -7.66 3.39 -10.19
N LEU A 149 -6.52 3.98 -9.83
CA LEU A 149 -6.43 5.04 -8.82
C LEU A 149 -7.12 6.32 -9.29
N CYS A 150 -6.93 6.73 -10.54
CA CYS A 150 -7.63 7.89 -11.10
C CYS A 150 -9.15 7.69 -11.06
N THR A 151 -9.64 6.54 -11.53
CA THR A 151 -11.07 6.20 -11.53
C THR A 151 -11.65 6.19 -10.12
N HIS A 152 -10.94 5.61 -9.16
CA HIS A 152 -11.36 5.60 -7.76
C HIS A 152 -11.43 7.02 -7.19
N ARG A 153 -10.40 7.84 -7.44
CA ARG A 153 -10.32 9.22 -6.95
C ARG A 153 -11.44 10.09 -7.51
N GLU A 154 -11.77 9.93 -8.80
CA GLU A 154 -12.89 10.64 -9.44
C GLU A 154 -14.24 10.26 -8.80
N ARG A 155 -14.47 8.97 -8.54
CA ARG A 155 -15.69 8.50 -7.88
C ARG A 155 -15.84 9.03 -6.46
N ASP A 156 -14.76 9.06 -5.70
CA ASP A 156 -14.79 9.55 -4.32
C ASP A 156 -15.09 11.06 -4.27
N LYS A 157 -14.59 11.86 -5.23
CA LYS A 157 -14.90 13.30 -5.33
C LYS A 157 -16.37 13.60 -5.65
N ILE A 158 -17.06 12.71 -6.36
CA ILE A 158 -18.50 12.86 -6.66
C ILE A 158 -19.35 12.59 -5.41
N ARG A 159 -18.84 11.78 -4.47
CA ARG A 159 -19.56 11.35 -3.27
C ARG A 159 -19.32 12.24 -2.04
N SER A 160 -18.30 13.09 -2.07
CA SER A 160 -17.93 14.06 -1.03
C SER A 160 -18.64 15.40 -1.22
#